data_AF-A0A916Q6A2-F1
#
_entry.id   AF-A0A916Q6A2-F1
#
_cell.length_a   1.000
_cell.length_b   1.000
_cell.length_c   1.000
_cell.angle_alpha   90.00
_cell.angle_beta   90.00
_cell.angle_gamma   90.00
#
_symmetry.space_group_name_H-M   'P 1'
#
loop_
_entity.id
_entity.type
_entity.pdbx_description
1 polymer ?
#
loop_
_entity_poly.entity_id
_entity_poly.type
_entity_poly.pdbx_seq_one_letter_code
_entity_poly.pdbx_strand_id
1 'polypeptide(L)'
;MKKLPQISEGEFEVMKVIWRKAPVSTTEVTDELTRVTSWSPKTIQTMLKRLVTKGALTYHKEGRVFIYSPLIDEKEYLDQKSHSFLHRYFHGDLTALVSSYLENDQLSPSDIETLRNMLSKGGK
;
A
#
# COMPACT_ATOMS: atom_id res chain seq x y z
N MET A 1 19.31 -1.08 -7.60
CA MET A 1 17.84 -1.21 -7.39
C MET A 1 17.24 0.19 -7.42
N LYS A 2 16.14 0.42 -8.14
CA LYS A 2 15.45 1.72 -8.10
C LYS A 2 14.93 1.95 -6.67
N LYS A 3 15.26 3.10 -6.09
CA LYS A 3 14.74 3.50 -4.78
C LYS A 3 13.26 3.85 -4.95
N LEU A 4 12.38 3.08 -4.31
CA LEU A 4 10.94 3.36 -4.39
C LEU A 4 10.61 4.69 -3.70
N PRO A 5 9.57 5.40 -4.18
CA PRO A 5 9.10 6.63 -3.56
C PRO A 5 8.68 6.41 -2.12
N GLN A 6 8.96 7.40 -1.26
CA GLN A 6 8.50 7.36 0.13
C GLN A 6 7.06 7.83 0.22
N ILE A 7 6.12 6.88 0.29
CA ILE A 7 4.69 7.14 0.44
C ILE A 7 4.36 7.15 1.94
N SER A 8 3.71 8.23 2.43
CA SER A 8 3.22 8.30 3.80
C SER A 8 1.95 7.45 3.99
N GLU A 9 1.52 7.22 5.23
CA GLU A 9 0.28 6.46 5.52
C GLU A 9 -0.95 7.05 4.80
N GLY A 10 -1.15 8.37 4.88
CA GLY A 10 -2.27 9.01 4.19
C GLY A 10 -2.17 8.92 2.66
N GLU A 11 -0.96 9.02 2.10
CA GLU A 11 -0.74 8.84 0.67
C GLU A 11 -0.89 7.36 0.25
N PHE A 12 -0.63 6.41 1.14
CA PHE A 12 -0.81 4.99 0.89
C PHE A 12 -2.29 4.64 0.73
N GLU A 13 -3.18 5.25 1.51
CA GLU A 13 -4.63 5.14 1.31
C GLU A 13 -5.07 5.62 -0.09
N VAL A 14 -4.47 6.72 -0.58
CA VAL A 14 -4.70 7.20 -1.96
C VAL A 14 -4.21 6.17 -2.98
N MET A 15 -3.02 5.60 -2.76
CA MET A 15 -2.45 4.59 -3.66
C MET A 15 -3.30 3.31 -3.72
N LYS A 16 -3.88 2.84 -2.60
CA LYS A 16 -4.80 1.69 -2.60
C LYS A 16 -6.00 1.88 -3.53
N VAL A 17 -6.56 3.09 -3.54
CA VAL A 17 -7.66 3.43 -4.47
C VAL A 17 -7.16 3.37 -5.92
N ILE A 18 -5.99 3.95 -6.20
CA ILE A 18 -5.44 4.01 -7.55
C ILE A 18 -5.03 2.63 -8.06
N TRP A 19 -4.32 1.81 -7.27
CA TRP A 19 -3.94 0.45 -7.68
C TRP A 19 -5.15 -0.41 -8.04
N ARG A 20 -6.26 -0.27 -7.31
CA ARG A 20 -7.50 -1.00 -7.59
C ARG A 20 -8.24 -0.53 -8.85
N LYS A 21 -8.18 0.76 -9.18
CA LYS A 21 -9.08 1.38 -10.16
C LYS A 21 -8.39 2.04 -11.35
N ALA A 22 -7.07 2.08 -11.38
CA ALA A 22 -6.35 2.80 -12.42
C ALA A 22 -6.70 2.27 -13.83
N PRO A 23 -6.79 3.17 -14.84
CA PRO A 23 -6.71 4.63 -14.73
C PRO A 23 -7.95 5.24 -14.05
N VAL A 24 -7.76 6.25 -13.18
CA VAL A 24 -8.84 6.81 -12.34
C VAL A 24 -8.80 8.33 -12.26
N SER A 25 -9.96 9.00 -12.29
CA SER A 25 -10.04 10.46 -12.26
C SER A 25 -9.87 11.06 -10.87
N THR A 26 -9.48 12.36 -10.80
CA THR A 26 -9.45 13.11 -9.52
C THR A 26 -10.77 13.02 -8.77
N THR A 27 -11.90 13.09 -9.48
CA THR A 27 -13.24 13.09 -8.89
C THR A 27 -13.52 11.74 -8.23
N GLU A 28 -13.27 10.64 -8.94
CA GLU A 28 -13.52 9.29 -8.41
C GLU A 28 -12.64 8.98 -7.19
N VAL A 29 -11.35 9.33 -7.24
CA VAL A 29 -10.45 9.16 -6.09
C VAL A 29 -10.96 9.98 -4.89
N THR A 30 -11.39 11.22 -5.14
CA THR A 30 -11.89 12.10 -4.09
C THR A 30 -13.18 11.57 -3.47
N ASP A 31 -14.13 11.14 -4.29
CA ASP A 31 -15.42 10.61 -3.83
C ASP A 31 -15.25 9.33 -3.02
N GLU A 32 -14.30 8.47 -3.40
CA GLU A 32 -14.03 7.24 -2.65
C GLU A 32 -13.38 7.51 -1.30
N LEU A 33 -12.39 8.40 -1.24
CA LEU A 33 -11.68 8.70 -0.01
C LEU A 33 -12.52 9.54 0.96
N THR A 34 -13.37 10.44 0.47
CA THR A 34 -14.27 11.22 1.33
C THR A 34 -15.38 10.37 1.97
N ARG A 35 -15.72 9.21 1.39
CA ARG A 35 -16.67 8.26 1.99
C ARG A 35 -16.10 7.48 3.17
N VAL A 36 -14.77 7.32 3.24
CA VAL A 36 -14.10 6.48 4.24
C VAL A 36 -13.15 7.25 5.16
N THR A 37 -12.91 8.53 4.88
CA THR A 37 -12.03 9.41 5.65
C THR A 37 -12.68 10.77 5.88
N SER A 38 -12.17 11.51 6.87
CA SER A 38 -12.57 12.91 7.13
C SER A 38 -11.78 13.93 6.30
N TRP A 39 -11.04 13.49 5.28
CA TRP A 39 -10.18 14.39 4.50
C TRP A 39 -10.99 15.26 3.57
N SER A 40 -10.62 16.55 3.51
CA SER A 40 -11.19 17.45 2.50
C SER A 40 -10.72 17.06 1.09
N PRO A 41 -11.51 17.37 0.03
CA PRO A 41 -11.05 17.24 -1.35
C PRO A 41 -9.69 17.91 -1.62
N LYS A 42 -9.42 19.04 -0.95
CA LYS A 42 -8.14 19.76 -1.09
C LYS A 42 -6.97 18.97 -0.52
N THR A 43 -7.19 18.26 0.59
CA THR A 43 -6.18 17.37 1.20
C THR A 43 -5.83 16.23 0.24
N ILE A 44 -6.85 15.59 -0.35
CA ILE A 44 -6.67 14.49 -1.31
C ILE A 44 -5.92 14.97 -2.55
N GLN A 45 -6.29 16.13 -3.12
CA GLN A 45 -5.55 16.74 -4.23
C GLN A 45 -4.09 17.05 -3.89
N THR A 46 -3.82 17.47 -2.66
CA THR A 46 -2.45 17.72 -2.20
C THR A 46 -1.65 16.43 -2.13
N MET A 47 -2.25 15.34 -1.66
CA MET A 47 -1.62 14.01 -1.65
C MET A 47 -1.37 13.49 -3.06
N LEU A 48 -2.33 13.59 -3.98
CA LEU A 48 -2.16 13.24 -5.40
C LEU A 48 -0.98 14.00 -6.02
N LYS A 49 -0.90 15.32 -5.80
CA LYS A 49 0.23 16.14 -6.28
C LYS A 49 1.56 15.67 -5.71
N ARG A 50 1.63 15.38 -4.40
CA ARG A 50 2.84 14.88 -3.74
C ARG A 50 3.27 13.52 -4.29
N LEU A 51 2.33 12.61 -4.52
CA LEU A 51 2.58 11.29 -5.11
C LEU A 51 3.15 11.39 -6.53
N VAL A 52 2.66 12.34 -7.33
CA VAL A 52 3.23 12.64 -8.66
C VAL A 52 4.65 13.19 -8.52
N THR A 53 4.88 14.17 -7.63
CA THR A 53 6.23 14.72 -7.38
C THR A 53 7.22 13.65 -6.92
N LYS A 54 6.75 12.67 -6.15
CA LYS A 54 7.56 11.53 -5.70
C LYS A 54 7.81 10.50 -6.80
N GLY A 55 7.12 10.58 -7.94
CA GLY A 55 7.21 9.60 -9.02
C GLY A 55 6.45 8.30 -8.74
N ALA A 56 5.51 8.29 -7.80
CA ALA A 56 4.63 7.15 -7.55
C ALA A 56 3.46 7.09 -8.55
N LEU A 57 3.06 8.25 -9.06
CA LEU A 57 1.95 8.41 -10.00
C LEU A 57 2.35 9.24 -11.22
N THR A 58 1.68 8.98 -12.32
CA THR A 58 1.58 9.91 -13.45
C THR A 58 0.14 10.34 -13.63
N TYR A 59 -0.07 11.40 -14.40
CA TYR A 59 -1.40 11.80 -14.82
C TYR A 59 -1.38 12.38 -16.24
N HIS A 60 -2.53 12.31 -16.89
CA HIS A 60 -2.81 13.07 -18.09
C HIS A 60 -4.13 13.83 -17.93
N LYS A 61 -4.34 14.83 -18.78
CA LYS A 61 -5.54 15.65 -18.75
C LYS A 61 -6.51 15.17 -19.83
N GLU A 62 -7.74 14.89 -19.43
CA GLU A 62 -8.84 14.55 -20.32
C GLU A 62 -9.96 15.58 -20.13
N GLY A 63 -10.10 16.49 -21.10
CA GLY A 63 -11.01 17.63 -20.97
C GLY A 63 -10.68 18.53 -19.77
N ARG A 64 -11.54 18.52 -18.75
CA ARG A 64 -11.37 19.30 -17.51
C ARG A 64 -10.91 18.47 -16.31
N VAL A 65 -10.75 17.17 -16.46
CA VAL A 65 -10.35 16.26 -15.37
C VAL A 65 -8.93 15.74 -15.58
N PHE A 66 -8.28 15.38 -14.47
CA PHE A 66 -7.01 14.68 -14.48
C PHE A 66 -7.25 13.20 -14.22
N ILE A 67 -6.63 12.34 -15.03
CA ILE A 67 -6.69 10.89 -14.93
C ILE A 67 -5.32 10.40 -14.46
N TYR A 68 -5.29 9.69 -13.34
CA TYR A 68 -4.07 9.20 -12.70
C TYR A 68 -3.82 7.73 -13.01
N SER A 69 -2.55 7.35 -13.08
CA SER A 69 -2.11 5.96 -13.21
C SER A 69 -0.87 5.72 -12.35
N PRO A 70 -0.72 4.51 -11.76
CA PRO A 70 0.44 4.19 -10.94
C PRO A 70 1.68 4.01 -11.82
N LEU A 71 2.81 4.49 -11.31
CA LEU A 71 4.14 4.21 -11.89
C LEU A 71 4.90 3.13 -11.12
N ILE A 72 4.32 2.67 -10.00
CA ILE A 72 4.85 1.61 -9.15
C ILE A 72 3.81 0.52 -9.00
N ASP A 73 4.26 -0.73 -9.06
CA ASP A 73 3.41 -1.89 -8.81
C ASP A 73 3.12 -2.04 -7.31
N GLU A 74 1.89 -2.44 -6.96
CA GLU A 74 1.48 -2.61 -5.56
C GLU A 74 2.28 -3.70 -4.86
N LYS A 75 2.45 -4.85 -5.53
CA LYS A 75 3.15 -5.99 -4.97
C LYS A 75 4.63 -5.69 -4.79
N GLU A 76 5.29 -5.11 -5.80
CA GLU A 76 6.69 -4.70 -5.69
C GLU A 76 6.90 -3.70 -4.53
N TYR A 77 5.97 -2.74 -4.37
CA TYR A 77 6.03 -1.77 -3.29
C TYR A 77 5.87 -2.40 -1.90
N LEU A 78 4.88 -3.28 -1.75
CA LEU A 78 4.61 -4.00 -0.50
C LEU A 78 5.74 -4.97 -0.14
N ASP A 79 6.30 -5.69 -1.11
CA ASP A 79 7.41 -6.62 -0.89
C ASP A 79 8.63 -5.87 -0.36
N GLN A 80 9.01 -4.75 -0.98
CA GLN A 80 10.14 -3.94 -0.53
C GLN A 80 9.88 -3.29 0.83
N LYS A 81 8.66 -2.81 1.09
CA LYS A 81 8.30 -2.23 2.39
C LYS A 81 8.30 -3.27 3.51
N SER A 82 7.79 -4.47 3.24
CA SER A 82 7.77 -5.59 4.20
C SER A 82 9.19 -6.03 4.54
N HIS A 83 10.06 -6.16 3.54
CA HIS A 83 11.47 -6.45 3.76
C HIS A 83 12.18 -5.36 4.57
N SER A 84 11.92 -4.08 4.25
CA SER A 84 12.48 -2.95 5.00
C SER A 84 11.98 -2.91 6.44
N PHE A 85 10.71 -3.24 6.69
CA PHE A 85 10.11 -3.31 8.02
C PHE A 85 10.77 -4.43 8.83
N LEU A 86 10.84 -5.63 8.25
CA LEU A 86 11.42 -6.80 8.91
C LEU A 86 12.89 -6.56 9.29
N HIS A 87 13.70 -6.00 8.38
CA HIS A 87 15.09 -5.68 8.68
C HIS A 87 15.25 -4.59 9.74
N ARG A 88 14.35 -3.60 9.76
CA ARG A 88 14.47 -2.45 10.67
C ARG A 88 14.06 -2.78 12.10
N TYR A 89 13.02 -3.60 12.28
CA TYR A 89 12.41 -3.83 13.58
C TYR A 89 12.67 -5.23 14.14
N PHE A 90 12.89 -6.21 13.26
CA PHE A 90 13.09 -7.61 13.64
C PHE A 90 14.44 -8.16 13.15
N HIS A 91 15.36 -7.29 12.71
CA HIS A 91 16.68 -7.66 12.20
C HIS A 91 16.68 -8.70 11.07
N GLY A 92 15.58 -8.80 10.32
CA GLY A 92 15.41 -9.79 9.25
C GLY A 92 14.85 -11.14 9.72
N ASP A 93 14.57 -11.30 11.01
CA ASP A 93 14.03 -12.53 11.59
C ASP A 93 12.50 -12.57 11.48
N LEU A 94 12.02 -13.30 10.47
CA LEU A 94 10.58 -13.53 10.27
C LEU A 94 9.97 -14.37 11.39
N THR A 95 10.72 -15.30 11.97
CA THR A 95 10.24 -16.14 13.07
C THR A 95 10.00 -15.29 14.31
N ALA A 96 10.89 -14.35 14.62
CA ALA A 96 10.68 -13.40 15.73
C ALA A 96 9.40 -12.56 15.55
N LEU A 97 9.11 -12.11 14.32
CA LEU A 97 7.85 -11.43 14.02
C LEU A 97 6.66 -12.34 14.33
N VAL A 98 6.61 -13.55 13.76
CA VAL A 98 5.49 -14.47 13.95
C VAL A 98 5.32 -14.87 15.43
N SER A 99 6.42 -15.12 16.15
CA SER A 99 6.39 -15.43 17.58
C SER A 99 5.76 -14.29 18.39
N SER A 100 6.07 -13.03 18.08
CA SER A 100 5.46 -11.88 18.78
C SER A 100 3.93 -11.82 18.60
N TYR A 101 3.40 -12.29 17.46
CA TYR A 101 1.96 -12.38 17.25
C TYR A 101 1.32 -13.58 17.95
N LEU A 102 2.05 -14.70 18.08
CA LEU A 102 1.61 -15.88 18.84
C LEU A 102 1.55 -15.59 20.35
N GLU A 103 2.55 -14.91 20.90
CA GLU A 103 2.61 -14.58 22.34
C GLU A 103 1.52 -13.60 22.78
N ASN A 104 0.98 -12.80 21.84
CA ASN A 104 -0.06 -11.80 22.10
C ASN A 104 -1.47 -12.26 21.69
N ASP A 105 -1.68 -13.56 21.43
CA ASP A 105 -2.95 -14.15 20.98
C ASP A 105 -3.59 -13.43 19.75
N GLN A 106 -2.75 -12.81 18.91
CA GLN A 106 -3.22 -12.06 17.73
C GLN A 106 -3.42 -12.95 16.49
N LEU A 107 -3.10 -14.24 16.57
CA LEU A 107 -3.33 -15.21 15.50
C LEU A 107 -4.51 -16.11 15.83
N SER A 108 -5.54 -16.05 14.99
CA SER A 108 -6.67 -16.94 15.12
C SER A 108 -6.29 -18.39 14.74
N PRO A 109 -7.04 -19.40 15.22
CA PRO A 109 -6.85 -20.78 14.76
C PRO A 109 -6.90 -20.94 13.24
N SER A 110 -7.73 -20.14 12.55
CA SER A 110 -7.81 -20.12 11.08
C SER A 110 -6.55 -19.54 10.42
N ASP A 111 -5.91 -18.54 11.04
CA ASP A 111 -4.66 -17.97 10.53
C ASP A 111 -3.54 -19.01 10.65
N ILE A 112 -3.46 -19.69 11.80
CA ILE A 112 -2.49 -20.75 12.05
C ILE A 112 -2.65 -21.88 11.02
N GLU A 113 -3.89 -22.30 10.75
CA GLU A 113 -4.17 -23.35 9.78
C GLU A 113 -3.83 -22.91 8.35
N THR A 114 -4.13 -21.66 8.00
CA THR A 114 -3.74 -21.09 6.69
C THR A 114 -2.22 -21.07 6.54
N LEU A 115 -1.49 -20.63 7.57
CA LEU A 115 -0.02 -20.61 7.57
C LEU A 115 0.56 -22.03 7.45
N ARG A 116 0.03 -23.02 8.17
CA ARG A 116 0.43 -24.43 8.04
C ARG A 116 0.26 -24.94 6.61
N ASN A 117 -0.87 -24.64 5.99
CA ASN A 117 -1.15 -25.03 4.60
C ASN A 117 -0.22 -24.34 3.60
N MET A 118 0.12 -23.07 3.82
CA MET A 118 1.07 -22.33 2.99
C MET A 118 2.50 -22.91 3.11
N LEU A 119 2.97 -23.18 4.33
CA LEU A 119 4.30 -23.75 4.58
C LEU A 119 4.45 -25.16 4.01
N SER A 120 3.39 -25.98 4.10
CA SER A 120 3.37 -27.35 3.56
C SER A 120 3.40 -27.40 2.02
N LYS A 121 2.89 -26.36 1.35
CA LYS A 121 2.90 -26.22 -0.12
C LYS A 121 4.13 -25.47 -0.64
N GLY A 122 4.74 -24.62 0.19
CA GLY A 122 5.83 -23.71 -0.16
C GLY A 122 7.22 -24.16 0.26
N GLY A 123 7.36 -25.30 0.93
CA GLY A 123 8.65 -25.90 1.29
C GLY A 123 9.41 -26.37 0.05
N LYS A 124 10.26 -25.50 -0.50
CA LYS A 124 11.47 -25.90 -1.22
C LYS A 124 12.66 -25.67 -0.29
#